data_AF-A0A847T0L6-F1
#
_entry.id   AF-A0A847T0L6-F1
#
_cell.length_a   1.000
_cell.length_b   1.000
_cell.length_c   1.000
_cell.angle_alpha   90.00
_cell.angle_beta   90.00
_cell.angle_gamma   90.00
#
_symmetry.space_group_name_H-M   'P 1'
#
loop_
_entity.id
_entity.type
_entity.pdbx_description
1 polymer ?
#
loop_
_entity_poly.entity_id
_entity_poly.type
_entity_poly.pdbx_seq_one_letter_code
_entity_poly.pdbx_strand_id
1 'polypeptide(L)'
;MADEERSRKDLTLEALVEGKKMEAYVEHRTRDMHVCALCDKVGYKKCPMKCVGKRWICLDCLHQLREVLETLEQWEAEVQLEREMSKKIDDGLGL
;
A
#
# COMPACT_ATOMS: atom_id res chain seq x y z
N MET A 1 -35.60 5.10 -40.83
CA MET A 1 -35.46 3.65 -40.58
C MET A 1 -34.00 3.19 -40.70
N ALA A 2 -33.43 3.00 -41.90
CA ALA A 2 -32.05 2.51 -42.03
C ALA A 2 -30.97 3.51 -41.55
N ASP A 3 -31.15 4.82 -41.81
CA ASP A 3 -30.21 5.86 -41.34
C ASP A 3 -30.26 6.08 -39.82
N GLU A 4 -31.45 5.96 -39.20
CA GLU A 4 -31.59 6.05 -37.74
C GLU A 4 -30.95 4.85 -37.03
N GLU A 5 -31.04 3.67 -37.63
CA GLU A 5 -30.41 2.47 -37.10
C GLU A 5 -28.88 2.50 -37.26
N ARG A 6 -28.38 3.09 -38.36
CA ARG A 6 -26.96 3.35 -38.58
C ARG A 6 -26.43 4.38 -37.58
N SER A 7 -27.15 5.47 -37.36
CA SER A 7 -26.82 6.50 -36.37
C SER A 7 -26.80 5.95 -34.94
N ARG A 8 -27.71 5.04 -34.55
CA ARG A 8 -27.67 4.35 -33.24
C ARG A 8 -26.45 3.44 -33.11
N LYS A 9 -26.06 2.74 -34.18
CA LYS A 9 -24.86 1.89 -34.18
C LYS A 9 -23.58 2.73 -34.04
N ASP A 10 -23.52 3.88 -34.71
CA ASP A 10 -22.38 4.80 -34.63
C ASP A 10 -22.25 5.41 -33.22
N LEU A 11 -23.35 5.87 -32.62
CA LEU A 11 -23.37 6.36 -31.24
C LEU A 11 -22.95 5.27 -30.22
N THR A 12 -23.36 4.02 -30.46
CA THR A 12 -22.96 2.89 -29.61
C THR A 12 -21.46 2.60 -29.77
N LEU A 13 -20.94 2.67 -31.00
CA LEU A 13 -19.53 2.50 -31.29
C LEU A 13 -18.67 3.61 -30.65
N GLU A 14 -19.12 4.86 -30.72
CA GLU A 14 -18.45 5.99 -30.07
C GLU A 14 -18.38 5.79 -28.55
N ALA A 15 -19.49 5.41 -27.90
CA ALA A 15 -19.52 5.13 -26.47
C ALA A 15 -18.55 3.99 -26.08
N LEU A 16 -18.48 2.92 -26.89
CA LEU A 16 -17.54 1.82 -26.66
C LEU A 16 -16.08 2.25 -26.84
N VAL A 17 -15.80 3.09 -27.83
CA VAL A 17 -14.45 3.63 -28.08
C VAL A 17 -14.02 4.57 -26.95
N GLU A 18 -14.91 5.42 -26.45
CA GLU A 18 -14.65 6.27 -25.30
C GLU A 18 -14.39 5.47 -24.03
N GLY A 19 -15.18 4.41 -23.78
CA GLY A 19 -14.92 3.47 -22.69
C GLY A 19 -13.51 2.87 -22.75
N LYS A 20 -13.10 2.36 -23.91
CA LYS A 20 -11.74 1.81 -24.11
C LYS A 20 -10.62 2.84 -23.95
N LYS A 21 -10.85 4.10 -24.35
CA LYS A 21 -9.88 5.19 -24.13
C LYS A 21 -9.71 5.47 -22.64
N MET A 22 -10.80 5.45 -21.87
CA MET A 22 -10.77 5.65 -20.43
C MET A 22 -10.00 4.52 -19.72
N GLU A 23 -10.25 3.26 -20.09
CA GLU A 23 -9.52 2.09 -19.60
C GLU A 23 -8.01 2.21 -19.87
N ALA A 24 -7.62 2.50 -21.11
CA ALA A 24 -6.22 2.68 -21.48
C ALA A 24 -5.54 3.83 -20.73
N TYR A 25 -6.26 4.93 -20.46
CA TYR A 25 -5.74 6.04 -19.65
C TYR A 25 -5.50 5.62 -18.20
N VAL A 26 -6.41 4.86 -17.59
CA VAL A 26 -6.27 4.34 -16.23
C VAL A 26 -5.09 3.37 -16.15
N GLU A 27 -4.95 2.45 -17.10
CA GLU A 27 -3.80 1.53 -17.18
C GLU A 27 -2.47 2.26 -17.34
N HIS A 28 -2.42 3.31 -18.16
CA HIS A 28 -1.20 4.12 -18.31
C HIS A 28 -0.86 4.87 -17.03
N ARG A 29 -1.86 5.44 -16.34
CA ARG A 29 -1.63 6.21 -15.10
C ARG A 29 -1.26 5.34 -13.91
N THR A 30 -1.84 4.15 -13.81
CA THR A 30 -1.55 3.19 -12.73
C THR A 30 -0.11 2.67 -12.76
N ARG A 31 0.55 2.65 -13.91
CA ARG A 31 2.00 2.33 -14.01
C ARG A 31 2.90 3.32 -13.25
N ASP A 32 2.47 4.59 -13.17
CA ASP A 32 3.17 5.66 -12.44
C ASP A 32 2.65 5.81 -11.00
N MET A 33 1.81 4.87 -10.53
CA MET A 33 1.23 4.86 -9.20
C MET A 33 1.88 3.79 -8.35
N HIS A 34 2.24 4.17 -7.12
CA HIS A 34 2.77 3.27 -6.12
C HIS A 34 1.89 3.34 -4.89
N VAL A 35 1.68 2.19 -4.25
CA VAL A 35 0.90 2.10 -3.01
C VAL A 35 1.87 1.81 -1.88
N CYS A 36 1.82 2.62 -0.83
CA CYS A 36 2.61 2.38 0.37
C CYS A 36 2.18 1.07 1.02
N ALA A 37 3.09 0.13 1.22
CA ALA A 37 2.78 -1.16 1.83
C ALA A 37 2.48 -1.12 3.34
N LEU A 38 2.60 0.05 3.98
CA LEU A 38 2.34 0.22 5.42
C LEU A 38 1.05 0.99 5.73
N CYS A 39 0.71 1.98 4.90
CA CYS A 39 -0.45 2.86 5.15
C CYS A 39 -1.41 2.96 3.97
N ASP A 40 -1.20 2.17 2.91
CA ASP A 40 -2.00 2.14 1.68
C ASP A 40 -2.15 3.48 0.95
N LYS A 41 -1.37 4.50 1.36
CA LYS A 41 -1.32 5.80 0.70
C LYS A 41 -0.86 5.60 -0.74
N VAL A 42 -1.68 6.07 -1.67
CA VAL A 42 -1.39 6.04 -3.11
C VAL A 42 -0.54 7.26 -3.47
N GLY A 43 0.67 7.01 -3.95
CA GLY A 43 1.61 8.01 -4.44
C GLY A 43 1.56 8.08 -5.96
N TYR A 44 1.31 9.29 -6.49
CA TYR A 44 1.50 9.62 -7.90
C TYR A 44 2.86 10.28 -8.07
N LYS A 45 3.57 10.03 -9.20
CA LYS A 45 4.71 10.72 -9.87
C LYS A 45 5.63 11.73 -9.13
N LYS A 46 5.16 12.44 -8.11
CA LYS A 46 5.85 13.39 -7.23
C LYS A 46 5.81 13.03 -5.73
N CYS A 47 5.17 11.94 -5.32
CA CYS A 47 5.16 11.52 -3.93
C CYS A 47 6.47 10.76 -3.62
N PRO A 48 7.31 11.21 -2.68
CA PRO A 48 8.57 10.54 -2.37
C PRO A 48 8.28 9.17 -1.74
N MET A 49 8.48 8.11 -2.52
CA MET A 49 8.40 6.72 -2.10
C MET A 49 9.71 6.02 -2.39
N LYS A 50 10.10 5.10 -1.52
CA LYS A 50 11.29 4.25 -1.71
C LYS A 50 10.86 2.82 -1.94
N CYS A 51 11.51 2.16 -2.90
CA CYS A 51 11.36 0.72 -3.08
C CYS A 51 12.23 -0.01 -2.06
N VAL A 52 11.61 -0.86 -1.23
CA VAL A 52 12.26 -1.72 -0.25
C VAL A 52 11.89 -3.17 -0.60
N GLY A 53 12.85 -3.91 -1.15
CA GLY A 53 12.62 -5.24 -1.71
C GLY A 53 11.69 -5.18 -2.93
N LYS A 54 10.44 -5.65 -2.77
CA LYS A 54 9.40 -5.63 -3.81
C LYS A 54 8.23 -4.69 -3.48
N ARG A 55 8.36 -3.90 -2.41
CA ARG A 55 7.28 -3.06 -1.87
C ARG A 55 7.69 -1.59 -1.92
N TRP A 56 6.73 -0.72 -2.19
CA TRP A 56 6.91 0.72 -2.09
C TRP A 56 6.50 1.19 -0.70
N ILE A 57 7.29 2.08 -0.11
CA ILE A 57 7.02 2.67 1.20
C ILE A 57 7.11 4.20 1.07
N CYS A 58 6.11 4.92 1.58
CA CYS A 58 6.13 6.37 1.58
C CYS A 58 7.17 6.92 2.58
N LEU A 59 7.64 8.14 2.32
CA LEU A 59 8.60 8.82 3.18
C LEU A 59 8.14 8.89 4.65
N ASP A 60 6.86 9.20 4.88
CA ASP A 60 6.28 9.31 6.22
C ASP A 60 6.45 8.00 7.03
N CYS A 61 6.10 6.86 6.42
CA CYS A 61 6.26 5.55 7.06
C CYS A 61 7.73 5.14 7.20
N LEU A 62 8.63 5.59 6.31
CA LEU A 62 10.06 5.35 6.46
C LEU A 62 10.65 6.13 7.65
N HIS A 63 10.20 7.36 7.90
CA HIS A 63 10.60 8.10 9.09
C HIS A 63 10.12 7.41 10.37
N GLN A 64 8.85 7.00 10.41
CA GLN A 64 8.32 6.24 11.56
C GLN A 64 9.07 4.93 11.79
N LEU A 65 9.35 4.17 10.72
CA LEU A 65 10.15 2.96 10.83
C LEU A 65 11.54 3.24 11.39
N ARG A 66 12.20 4.31 10.93
CA ARG A 66 13.51 4.69 11.47
C ARG A 66 13.45 4.95 12.98
N GLU A 67 12.46 5.73 13.43
CA GLU A 67 12.28 6.04 14.85
C GLU A 67 12.04 4.76 15.68
N VAL A 68 11.24 3.83 15.17
CA VAL A 68 11.00 2.54 15.83
C VAL A 68 12.26 1.66 15.84
N LEU A 69 13.02 1.64 14.75
CA LEU A 69 14.26 0.87 14.67
C LEU A 69 15.34 1.39 15.63
N GLU A 70 15.34 2.69 15.93
CA GLU A 70 16.25 3.28 16.91
C GLU A 70 15.97 2.81 18.35
N THR A 71 14.72 2.39 18.65
CA THR A 71 14.34 1.86 19.97
C THR A 71 14.16 0.34 20.01
N LEU A 72 14.41 -0.36 18.88
CA LEU A 72 14.12 -1.78 18.74
C LEU A 72 14.91 -2.64 19.73
N GLU A 73 16.20 -2.37 19.91
CA GLU A 73 17.05 -3.14 20.83
C GLU A 73 16.59 -3.03 22.29
N GLN A 74 16.14 -1.84 22.71
CA GLN A 74 15.60 -1.62 24.05
C GLN A 74 14.33 -2.44 24.25
N TRP A 75 13.43 -2.39 23.27
CA TRP A 75 12.20 -3.17 23.32
C TRP A 75 12.46 -4.69 23.32
N GLU A 76 13.43 -5.17 22.55
CA GLU A 76 13.83 -6.59 22.58
C GLU A 76 14.35 -7.01 23.97
N ALA A 77 15.13 -6.16 24.63
CA ALA A 77 15.60 -6.40 25.99
C ALA A 77 14.46 -6.39 27.02
N GLU A 78 13.52 -5.44 26.92
CA GLU A 78 12.32 -5.41 27.76
C GLU A 78 11.50 -6.69 27.63
N VAL A 79 11.27 -7.16 26.40
CA VAL A 79 10.55 -8.42 26.14
C VAL A 79 11.29 -9.64 26.74
N GLN A 80 12.62 -9.64 26.72
CA GLN A 80 13.40 -10.71 27.38
C GLN A 80 13.25 -10.66 28.91
N LEU A 81 13.34 -9.48 29.51
CA LEU A 81 13.17 -9.28 30.95
C LEU A 81 11.76 -9.67 31.43
N GLU A 82 10.72 -9.30 30.68
CA GLU A 82 9.34 -9.72 30.97
C GLU A 82 9.21 -11.25 31.01
N ARG A 83 9.83 -11.94 30.04
CA ARG A 83 9.82 -13.42 30.02
C ARG A 83 10.56 -14.03 31.21
N GLU A 84 11.68 -13.45 31.63
CA GLU A 84 12.40 -13.92 32.82
C GLU A 84 11.62 -13.65 34.11
N MET A 85 10.95 -12.50 34.19
CA MET A 85 10.10 -12.15 35.33
C MET A 85 8.91 -13.09 35.44
N SER A 86 8.22 -13.39 34.32
CA SER A 86 7.14 -14.38 34.31
C SER A 86 7.63 -15.74 34.82
N LYS A 87 8.78 -16.25 34.36
CA LYS A 87 9.35 -17.51 34.85
C LYS A 87 9.61 -17.49 36.36
N LYS A 88 10.19 -16.41 36.88
CA LYS A 88 10.47 -16.28 38.32
C LYS A 88 9.19 -16.19 39.16
N ILE A 89 8.13 -15.58 38.61
CA ILE A 89 6.82 -15.53 39.27
C ILE A 89 6.21 -16.92 39.29
N ASP A 90 6.24 -17.66 38.18
CA ASP A 90 5.73 -19.03 38.10
C ASP A 90 6.48 -19.95 39.10
N ASP A 91 7.82 -19.87 39.12
CA ASP A 91 8.67 -20.60 40.07
C ASP A 91 8.36 -20.21 41.54
N GLY A 92 8.08 -18.93 41.80
CA GLY A 92 7.76 -18.40 43.12
C GLY A 92 6.34 -18.73 43.61
N LEU A 93 5.42 -18.98 42.68
CA LEU A 93 4.05 -19.41 42.96
C LEU A 93 3.90 -20.93 43.03
N GLY A 94 4.96 -21.69 42.69
CA GLY A 94 5.01 -23.15 42.85
C GLY A 94 4.08 -23.92 41.91
N LEU A 95 3.74 -23.34 40.74
CA LEU A 95 3.03 -24.02 39.65
C LEU A 95 4.00 -24.74 38.71
#